data_AF-A0A6N9AH25-F1
#
_entry.id   AF-A0A6N9AH25-F1
#
_cell.length_a   1.000
_cell.length_b   1.000
_cell.length_c   1.000
_cell.angle_alpha   90.00
_cell.angle_beta   90.00
_cell.angle_gamma   90.00
#
_symmetry.space_group_name_H-M   'P 1'
#
loop_
_entity.id
_entity.type
_entity.pdbx_description
1 polymer ?
#
loop_
_entity_poly.entity_id
_entity_poly.type
_entity_poly.pdbx_seq_one_letter_code
_entity_poly.pdbx_strand_id
1 'polypeptide(L)'
;MKNPFAILIVVALAGCTSSVTETSRLRALNADDQVIVLNDVRGDTALVVQSAQDFRPFLHPILTPDGATSVTQYSPGHHPHQTGLYWGFTRLNGRDYFHHPERDYWQRDTVMVTRAAGDTIGWATVYDLLDENGNPVLQETQNWTMYEADNSVVLDLTWTGKAITDVVVGEYDYGGLFLRMPWAPGMEGRAVNAARQRNHFAEGQRAMWMDVGLALPGRED
;
A
#
# COMPACT_ATOMS: atom_id res chain seq x y z
N MET A 1 41.31 -64.40 -25.58
CA MET A 1 41.64 -63.18 -24.80
C MET A 1 41.78 -62.01 -25.76
N LYS A 2 40.81 -61.09 -25.76
CA LYS A 2 40.85 -59.70 -26.24
C LYS A 2 39.48 -59.08 -25.89
N ASN A 3 39.49 -58.22 -24.87
CA ASN A 3 38.30 -57.58 -24.29
C ASN A 3 37.63 -56.64 -25.31
N PRO A 4 36.29 -56.60 -25.40
CA PRO A 4 35.61 -55.48 -26.04
C PRO A 4 35.57 -54.30 -25.06
N PHE A 5 36.12 -53.16 -25.50
CA PHE A 5 35.94 -51.88 -24.82
C PHE A 5 34.48 -51.43 -25.02
N ALA A 6 33.70 -51.40 -23.93
CA ALA A 6 32.41 -50.71 -23.90
C ALA A 6 32.68 -49.24 -23.54
N ILE A 7 32.43 -48.33 -24.48
CA ILE A 7 32.44 -46.89 -24.22
C ILE A 7 31.05 -46.52 -23.67
N LEU A 8 31.00 -46.20 -22.37
CA LEU A 8 29.82 -45.62 -21.72
C LEU A 8 29.91 -44.10 -21.86
N ILE A 9 29.08 -43.51 -22.73
CA ILE A 9 28.89 -42.06 -22.77
C ILE A 9 27.80 -41.72 -21.74
N VAL A 10 28.20 -41.16 -20.60
CA VAL A 10 27.27 -40.55 -19.65
C VAL A 10 27.04 -39.11 -20.09
N VAL A 11 25.88 -38.85 -20.69
CA VAL A 11 25.41 -37.48 -20.90
C VAL A 11 24.81 -37.01 -19.56
N ALA A 12 25.60 -36.27 -18.79
CA ALA A 12 25.06 -35.51 -17.67
C ALA A 12 24.30 -34.31 -18.23
N LEU A 13 22.99 -34.45 -18.39
CA LEU A 13 22.11 -33.28 -18.48
C LEU A 13 22.19 -32.61 -17.11
N ALA A 14 23.04 -31.58 -17.01
CA ALA A 14 22.93 -30.60 -15.94
C ALA A 14 21.56 -29.95 -16.10
N GLY A 15 20.56 -30.52 -15.43
CA GLY A 15 19.34 -29.79 -15.15
C GLY A 15 19.80 -28.51 -14.48
N CYS A 16 19.50 -27.36 -15.09
CA CYS A 16 19.47 -26.12 -14.34
C CYS A 16 18.48 -26.40 -13.21
N THR A 17 19.00 -26.70 -12.03
CA THR A 17 18.27 -26.47 -10.80
C THR A 17 18.00 -24.99 -10.84
N SER A 18 16.79 -24.60 -11.23
CA SER A 18 16.25 -23.31 -10.86
C SER A 18 16.53 -23.21 -9.38
N SER A 19 17.43 -22.31 -8.99
CA SER A 19 17.53 -21.89 -7.61
C SER A 19 16.11 -21.59 -7.22
N VAL A 20 15.58 -22.32 -6.25
CA VAL A 20 14.41 -21.87 -5.51
C VAL A 20 14.85 -20.51 -4.99
N THR A 21 14.40 -19.46 -5.65
CA THR A 21 14.58 -18.09 -5.22
C THR A 21 14.09 -18.09 -3.79
N GLU A 22 14.94 -17.66 -2.85
CA GLU A 22 14.59 -17.66 -1.43
C GLU A 22 13.16 -17.13 -1.25
N THR A 23 12.30 -17.99 -0.68
CA THR A 23 10.95 -17.65 -0.22
C THR A 23 10.93 -16.26 0.37
N SER A 24 9.97 -15.42 -0.04
CA SER A 24 9.84 -14.03 0.36
C SER A 24 10.07 -13.88 1.87
N ARG A 25 11.03 -13.02 2.24
CA ARG A 25 11.38 -12.72 3.64
C ARG A 25 10.78 -11.41 4.11
N LEU A 26 9.53 -11.16 3.72
CA LEU A 26 8.77 -10.07 4.30
C LEU A 26 8.45 -10.39 5.76
N ARG A 27 8.64 -9.39 6.62
CA ARG A 27 8.32 -9.46 8.04
C ARG A 27 7.51 -8.25 8.45
N ALA A 28 6.37 -8.47 9.09
CA ALA A 28 5.53 -7.43 9.68
C ALA A 28 5.67 -7.44 11.20
N LEU A 29 5.89 -6.27 11.78
CA LEU A 29 6.11 -6.07 13.21
C LEU A 29 5.12 -5.06 13.77
N ASN A 30 4.51 -5.37 14.92
CA ASN A 30 3.77 -4.37 15.69
C ASN A 30 4.77 -3.46 16.42
N ALA A 31 4.55 -2.14 16.34
CA ALA A 31 5.30 -1.14 17.06
C ALA A 31 4.33 -0.08 17.59
N ASP A 32 3.85 -0.26 18.82
CA ASP A 32 2.86 0.57 19.50
C ASP A 32 1.64 0.94 18.63
N ASP A 33 1.71 2.08 17.95
CA ASP A 33 0.69 2.66 17.09
C ASP A 33 1.03 2.55 15.59
N GLN A 34 1.85 1.58 15.24
CA GLN A 34 2.31 1.31 13.89
C GLN A 34 2.42 -0.18 13.59
N VAL A 35 2.39 -0.50 12.28
CA VAL A 35 2.94 -1.74 11.75
C VAL A 35 4.10 -1.40 10.82
N ILE A 36 5.23 -2.05 11.05
CA ILE A 36 6.45 -1.89 10.25
C ILE A 36 6.65 -3.14 9.41
N VAL A 37 6.79 -2.96 8.10
CA VAL A 37 7.12 -4.02 7.15
C VAL A 37 8.58 -3.92 6.73
N LEU A 38 9.31 -5.01 6.92
CA LEU A 38 10.73 -5.15 6.56
C LEU A 38 10.89 -6.23 5.48
N ASN A 39 12.02 -6.17 4.77
CA ASN A 39 12.53 -7.30 3.99
C ASN A 39 13.86 -7.75 4.61
N ASP A 40 13.89 -8.94 5.21
CA ASP A 40 15.06 -9.40 5.97
C ASP A 40 16.32 -9.63 5.11
N VAL A 41 16.21 -9.66 3.77
CA VAL A 41 17.38 -9.74 2.86
C VAL A 41 17.97 -8.35 2.58
N ARG A 42 17.12 -7.32 2.56
CA ARG A 42 17.49 -5.93 2.19
C ARG A 42 17.85 -5.07 3.41
N GLY A 43 17.88 -5.67 4.61
CA GLY A 43 18.25 -5.04 5.87
C GLY A 43 17.06 -4.48 6.65
N ASP A 44 17.35 -3.65 7.66
CA ASP A 44 16.34 -3.16 8.62
C ASP A 44 15.56 -1.92 8.13
N THR A 45 15.65 -1.58 6.84
CA THR A 45 14.90 -0.44 6.29
C THR A 45 13.43 -0.82 6.13
N ALA A 46 12.54 -0.01 6.70
CA ALA A 46 11.10 -0.20 6.58
C ALA A 46 10.61 0.06 5.15
N LEU A 47 10.16 -1.00 4.48
CA LEU A 47 9.59 -0.90 3.13
C LEU A 47 8.21 -0.24 3.16
N VAL A 48 7.38 -0.60 4.13
CA VAL A 48 6.05 -0.03 4.32
C VAL A 48 5.84 0.23 5.81
N VAL A 49 5.31 1.39 6.15
CA VAL A 49 4.91 1.70 7.52
C VAL A 49 3.43 2.08 7.52
N GLN A 50 2.62 1.29 8.22
CA GLN A 50 1.27 1.69 8.63
C GLN A 50 1.39 2.57 9.86
N SER A 51 0.97 3.82 9.74
CA SER A 51 0.81 4.72 10.87
C SER A 51 -0.64 4.73 11.33
N ALA A 52 -0.82 4.69 12.65
CA ALA A 52 -2.11 4.62 13.32
C ALA A 52 -2.10 5.45 14.63
N GLN A 53 -1.40 6.58 14.65
CA GLN A 53 -1.20 7.40 15.86
C GLN A 53 -2.38 8.37 16.10
N ASP A 54 -2.10 9.68 16.14
CA ASP A 54 -3.03 10.78 16.36
C ASP A 54 -3.62 11.35 15.05
N PHE A 55 -3.69 10.51 14.02
CA PHE A 55 -4.12 10.84 12.67
C PHE A 55 -4.94 9.68 12.10
N ARG A 56 -5.79 9.94 11.10
CA ARG A 56 -6.42 8.89 10.27
C ARG A 56 -5.36 7.85 9.83
N PRO A 57 -5.65 6.55 9.75
CA PRO A 57 -4.65 5.57 9.33
C PRO A 57 -4.13 5.85 7.91
N PHE A 58 -2.81 5.75 7.72
CA PHE A 58 -2.13 5.88 6.43
C PHE A 58 -0.91 4.97 6.33
N LEU A 59 -0.50 4.65 5.10
CA LEU A 59 0.78 4.02 4.77
C LEU A 59 1.78 5.07 4.30
N HIS A 60 2.82 5.33 5.09
CA HIS A 60 3.96 6.14 4.70
C HIS A 60 5.16 5.89 5.64
N PRO A 61 6.39 5.71 5.10
CA PRO A 61 6.71 5.62 3.68
C PRO A 61 6.17 4.32 3.05
N ILE A 62 6.05 4.34 1.72
CA ILE A 62 6.06 3.13 0.89
C ILE A 62 7.30 3.28 0.03
N LEU A 63 8.29 2.42 0.22
CA LEU A 63 9.54 2.45 -0.53
C LEU A 63 9.45 1.59 -1.79
N THR A 64 10.27 1.93 -2.78
CA THR A 64 10.60 1.05 -3.91
C THR A 64 11.09 -0.30 -3.40
N PRO A 65 10.97 -1.40 -4.18
CA PRO A 65 11.38 -2.73 -3.72
C PRO A 65 12.82 -2.78 -3.19
N ASP A 66 13.75 -2.06 -3.83
CA ASP A 66 15.14 -1.95 -3.36
C ASP A 66 15.33 -1.17 -2.03
N GLY A 67 14.27 -0.58 -1.49
CA GLY A 67 14.28 0.20 -0.24
C GLY A 67 14.90 1.59 -0.38
N ALA A 68 15.19 2.07 -1.60
CA ALA A 68 15.99 3.28 -1.79
C ALA A 68 15.16 4.58 -1.84
N THR A 69 13.92 4.54 -2.34
CA THR A 69 13.14 5.76 -2.62
C THR A 69 11.69 5.62 -2.21
N SER A 70 11.12 6.62 -1.53
CA SER A 70 9.69 6.62 -1.21
C SER A 70 8.85 7.00 -2.43
N VAL A 71 7.85 6.18 -2.74
CA VAL A 71 6.81 6.48 -3.77
C VAL A 71 5.67 7.31 -3.20
N THR A 72 5.61 7.52 -1.89
CA THR A 72 4.63 8.37 -1.20
C THR A 72 5.26 9.60 -0.54
N GLN A 73 4.45 10.62 -0.28
CA GLN A 73 4.86 11.87 0.39
C GLN A 73 4.08 12.10 1.69
N TYR A 74 4.76 12.66 2.70
CA TYR A 74 4.20 13.03 4.00
C TYR A 74 3.77 14.50 4.03
N SER A 75 2.51 14.77 4.39
CA SER A 75 1.94 16.09 4.74
C SER A 75 2.65 17.31 4.12
N PRO A 76 2.60 17.50 2.79
CA PRO A 76 3.26 18.64 2.16
C PRO A 76 2.62 19.95 2.64
N GLY A 77 3.40 21.02 2.77
CA GLY A 77 2.92 22.28 3.40
C GLY A 77 1.70 22.93 2.74
N HIS A 78 1.41 22.62 1.48
CA HIS A 78 0.23 23.13 0.75
C HIS A 78 -1.01 22.22 0.90
N HIS A 79 -0.88 21.00 1.45
CA HIS A 79 -1.97 20.06 1.74
C HIS A 79 -1.61 19.16 2.95
N PRO A 80 -1.59 19.69 4.18
CA PRO A 80 -1.08 18.96 5.36
C PRO A 80 -1.89 17.70 5.73
N HIS A 81 -3.16 17.63 5.29
CA HIS A 81 -4.04 16.48 5.50
C HIS A 81 -3.76 15.30 4.54
N GLN A 82 -2.90 15.48 3.53
CA GLN A 82 -2.59 14.44 2.55
C GLN A 82 -1.27 13.75 2.88
N THR A 83 -1.34 12.49 3.32
CA THR A 83 -0.19 11.73 3.80
C THR A 83 -0.24 10.31 3.28
N GLY A 84 0.75 9.90 2.49
CA GLY A 84 0.87 8.48 2.14
C GLY A 84 -0.24 7.93 1.24
N LEU A 85 -0.52 6.65 1.41
CA LEU A 85 -1.71 5.97 0.90
C LEU A 85 -2.73 5.81 2.05
N TYR A 86 -3.98 6.22 1.86
CA TYR A 86 -5.02 6.08 2.87
C TYR A 86 -6.40 5.92 2.24
N TRP A 87 -7.38 5.48 3.05
CA TRP A 87 -8.79 5.58 2.72
C TRP A 87 -9.41 6.76 3.47
N GLY A 88 -10.16 7.62 2.79
CA GLY A 88 -10.81 8.78 3.42
C GLY A 88 -12.10 9.16 2.71
N PHE A 89 -13.22 9.09 3.40
CA PHE A 89 -14.47 9.64 2.88
C PHE A 89 -14.44 11.16 2.93
N THR A 90 -14.89 11.80 1.86
CA THR A 90 -15.07 13.25 1.93
C THR A 90 -16.24 13.59 2.84
N ARG A 91 -17.44 13.03 2.63
CA ARG A 91 -18.58 13.32 3.50
C ARG A 91 -19.33 12.06 3.93
N LEU A 92 -19.51 11.88 5.24
CA LEU A 92 -20.52 10.99 5.81
C LEU A 92 -21.49 11.83 6.64
N ASN A 93 -22.79 11.71 6.36
CA ASN A 93 -23.84 12.49 7.03
C ASN A 93 -23.57 14.01 7.04
N GLY A 94 -22.89 14.52 6.00
CA GLY A 94 -22.53 15.93 5.84
C GLY A 94 -21.22 16.35 6.50
N ARG A 95 -20.63 15.56 7.40
CA ARG A 95 -19.34 15.85 8.06
C ARG A 95 -18.16 15.49 7.17
N ASP A 96 -17.13 16.34 7.15
CA ASP A 96 -15.94 16.17 6.31
C ASP A 96 -14.83 15.36 6.99
N TYR A 97 -14.53 14.14 6.53
CA TYR A 97 -13.49 13.29 7.13
C TYR A 97 -12.17 13.29 6.34
N PHE A 98 -12.17 13.82 5.12
CA PHE A 98 -11.01 13.78 4.24
C PHE A 98 -10.00 14.87 4.61
N HIS A 99 -10.51 16.08 4.84
CA HIS A 99 -9.69 17.24 5.21
C HIS A 99 -9.37 17.30 6.71
N HIS A 100 -10.03 16.46 7.51
CA HIS A 100 -9.94 16.41 8.97
C HIS A 100 -9.42 15.04 9.47
N PRO A 101 -8.09 14.85 9.47
CA PRO A 101 -7.48 13.61 9.91
C PRO A 101 -7.30 13.48 11.43
N GLU A 102 -7.59 14.52 12.20
CA GLU A 102 -7.38 14.60 13.65
C GLU A 102 -8.31 13.68 14.49
N ARG A 103 -7.96 13.48 15.76
CA ARG A 103 -8.55 12.46 16.66
C ARG A 103 -10.02 12.67 17.02
N ASP A 104 -10.55 13.87 16.89
CA ASP A 104 -11.98 14.16 17.09
C ASP A 104 -12.83 13.77 15.87
N TYR A 105 -12.21 13.32 14.78
CA TYR A 105 -12.87 12.68 13.63
C TYR A 105 -12.64 11.17 13.59
N TRP A 106 -11.56 10.68 14.21
CA TRP A 106 -11.11 9.29 14.10
C TRP A 106 -10.68 8.74 15.46
N GLN A 107 -11.28 7.63 15.86
CA GLN A 107 -10.86 6.88 17.03
C GLN A 107 -10.33 5.51 16.64
N ARG A 108 -9.05 5.26 16.94
CA ARG A 108 -8.45 3.94 16.75
C ARG A 108 -9.03 2.95 17.76
N ASP A 109 -9.55 1.84 17.25
CA ASP A 109 -9.80 0.65 18.04
C ASP A 109 -8.58 -0.28 18.01
N THR A 110 -8.06 -0.59 16.82
CA THR A 110 -6.94 -1.53 16.67
C THR A 110 -6.02 -1.22 15.51
N VAL A 111 -4.74 -1.52 15.69
CA VAL A 111 -3.74 -1.73 14.65
C VAL A 111 -2.96 -2.98 15.01
N MET A 112 -2.93 -3.97 14.12
CA MET A 112 -2.30 -5.26 14.43
C MET A 112 -1.80 -6.00 13.21
N VAL A 113 -0.65 -6.65 13.34
CA VAL A 113 -0.19 -7.71 12.44
C VAL A 113 -1.12 -8.91 12.53
N THR A 114 -1.60 -9.40 11.37
CA THR A 114 -2.44 -10.60 11.24
C THR A 114 -1.64 -11.80 10.71
N ARG A 115 -0.59 -11.53 9.92
CA ARG A 115 0.38 -12.54 9.47
C ARG A 115 1.78 -11.93 9.44
N ALA A 116 2.62 -12.35 10.38
CA ALA A 116 3.92 -11.70 10.62
C ALA A 116 5.00 -12.04 9.60
N ALA A 117 4.96 -13.21 8.96
CA ALA A 117 6.00 -13.66 8.05
C ALA A 117 5.49 -14.68 7.01
N GLY A 118 6.30 -14.88 5.96
CA GLY A 118 6.09 -15.85 4.88
C GLY A 118 5.99 -15.17 3.51
N ASP A 119 5.56 -15.92 2.50
CA ASP A 119 5.40 -15.41 1.13
C ASP A 119 4.38 -14.26 1.00
N THR A 120 3.47 -14.18 1.98
CA THR A 120 2.53 -13.07 2.12
C THR A 120 2.49 -12.71 3.59
N ILE A 121 2.54 -11.43 3.90
CA ILE A 121 2.31 -10.89 5.24
C ILE A 121 0.98 -10.14 5.27
N GLY A 122 0.50 -9.78 6.46
CA GLY A 122 -0.72 -9.01 6.59
C GLY A 122 -0.86 -8.29 7.91
N TRP A 123 -1.65 -7.23 7.88
CA TRP A 123 -2.03 -6.44 9.05
C TRP A 123 -3.43 -5.86 8.87
N ALA A 124 -4.00 -5.36 9.96
CA ALA A 124 -5.32 -4.76 9.97
C ALA A 124 -5.34 -3.47 10.79
N THR A 125 -6.20 -2.54 10.40
CA THR A 125 -6.58 -1.37 11.19
C THR A 125 -8.09 -1.32 11.35
N VAL A 126 -8.55 -0.97 12.56
CA VAL A 126 -9.96 -0.75 12.89
C VAL A 126 -10.11 0.63 13.52
N TYR A 127 -10.99 1.45 12.94
CA TYR A 127 -11.22 2.84 13.33
C TYR A 127 -12.69 3.19 13.31
N ASP A 128 -13.13 3.94 14.31
CA ASP A 128 -14.43 4.59 14.29
C ASP A 128 -14.30 6.00 13.71
N LEU A 129 -15.19 6.33 12.78
CA LEU A 129 -15.41 7.68 12.27
C LEU A 129 -16.44 8.35 13.17
N LEU A 130 -16.08 9.49 13.77
CA LEU A 130 -16.86 10.14 14.83
C LEU A 130 -17.74 11.29 14.31
N ASP A 131 -18.88 11.55 14.98
CA ASP A 131 -19.72 12.72 14.77
C ASP A 131 -19.24 13.95 15.59
N GLU A 132 -19.99 15.07 15.54
CA GLU A 132 -19.67 16.34 16.24
C GLU A 132 -19.67 16.22 17.76
N ASN A 133 -20.29 15.19 18.28
CA ASN A 133 -20.35 14.90 19.71
C ASN A 133 -19.34 13.82 20.13
N GLY A 134 -18.52 13.31 19.18
CA GLY A 134 -17.56 12.23 19.41
C GLY A 134 -18.18 10.83 19.43
N ASN A 135 -19.41 10.65 18.93
CA ASN A 135 -20.03 9.33 18.82
C ASN A 135 -19.65 8.64 17.51
N PRO A 136 -19.45 7.30 17.51
CA PRO A 136 -19.15 6.56 16.29
C PRO A 136 -20.35 6.54 15.31
N VAL A 137 -20.06 6.82 14.04
CA VAL A 137 -21.03 6.81 12.91
C VAL A 137 -20.81 5.60 12.02
N LEU A 138 -19.55 5.32 11.68
CA LEU A 138 -19.12 4.19 10.86
C LEU A 138 -17.86 3.60 11.49
N GLN A 139 -17.83 2.29 11.65
CA GLN A 139 -16.59 1.59 11.95
C GLN A 139 -15.95 1.09 10.65
N GLU A 140 -14.76 1.57 10.36
CA GLU A 140 -13.93 1.16 9.24
C GLU A 140 -12.97 0.04 9.67
N THR A 141 -12.83 -0.97 8.82
CA THR A 141 -11.79 -1.99 8.90
C THR A 141 -11.04 -2.07 7.59
N GLN A 142 -9.71 -1.92 7.65
CA GLN A 142 -8.82 -2.17 6.52
C GLN A 142 -8.01 -3.43 6.83
N ASN A 143 -8.09 -4.44 5.98
CA ASN A 143 -7.21 -5.60 6.02
C ASN A 143 -6.25 -5.52 4.84
N TRP A 144 -4.96 -5.44 5.14
CA TRP A 144 -3.89 -5.35 4.16
C TRP A 144 -3.15 -6.68 4.08
N THR A 145 -2.84 -7.10 2.86
CA THR A 145 -1.84 -8.14 2.62
C THR A 145 -0.77 -7.64 1.67
N MET A 146 0.45 -8.12 1.87
CA MET A 146 1.60 -7.74 1.05
C MET A 146 2.42 -8.96 0.66
N TYR A 147 2.86 -9.00 -0.60
CA TYR A 147 3.80 -9.99 -1.12
C TYR A 147 4.71 -9.39 -2.19
N GLU A 148 5.86 -10.00 -2.42
CA GLU A 148 6.75 -9.65 -3.53
C GLU A 148 6.36 -10.42 -4.80
N ALA A 149 6.38 -9.74 -5.94
CA ALA A 149 6.11 -10.32 -7.26
C ALA A 149 7.15 -9.81 -8.26
N ASP A 150 8.01 -10.70 -8.76
CA ASP A 150 9.14 -10.41 -9.64
C ASP A 150 9.94 -9.15 -9.23
N ASN A 151 9.63 -7.99 -9.83
CA ASN A 151 10.29 -6.71 -9.57
C ASN A 151 9.35 -5.66 -8.93
N SER A 152 8.33 -6.12 -8.21
CA SER A 152 7.29 -5.29 -7.62
C SER A 152 6.88 -5.81 -6.24
N VAL A 153 6.21 -4.95 -5.49
CA VAL A 153 5.50 -5.30 -4.28
C VAL A 153 4.02 -5.11 -4.57
N VAL A 154 3.20 -6.10 -4.19
CA VAL A 154 1.75 -6.00 -4.29
C VAL A 154 1.18 -5.75 -2.90
N LEU A 155 0.32 -4.73 -2.81
CA LEU A 155 -0.48 -4.41 -1.63
C LEU A 155 -1.95 -4.65 -1.99
N ASP A 156 -2.57 -5.63 -1.35
CA ASP A 156 -4.00 -5.87 -1.48
C ASP A 156 -4.74 -5.30 -0.25
N LEU A 157 -5.82 -4.59 -0.51
CA LEU A 157 -6.71 -4.03 0.51
C LEU A 157 -8.09 -4.68 0.41
N THR A 158 -8.55 -5.24 1.53
CA THR A 158 -9.99 -5.47 1.76
C THR A 158 -10.50 -4.43 2.75
N TRP A 159 -11.39 -3.55 2.28
CA TRP A 159 -12.04 -2.53 3.08
C TRP A 159 -13.47 -2.95 3.46
N THR A 160 -13.84 -2.77 4.73
CA THR A 160 -15.19 -3.00 5.24
C THR A 160 -15.64 -1.80 6.07
N GLY A 161 -16.85 -1.30 5.82
CA GLY A 161 -17.51 -0.30 6.65
C GLY A 161 -18.76 -0.87 7.33
N LYS A 162 -18.79 -0.84 8.66
CA LYS A 162 -19.96 -1.18 9.46
C LYS A 162 -20.64 0.09 9.93
N ALA A 163 -21.82 0.37 9.38
CA ALA A 163 -22.67 1.48 9.82
C ALA A 163 -23.09 1.26 11.29
N ILE A 164 -22.82 2.25 12.14
CA ILE A 164 -23.24 2.26 13.56
C ILE A 164 -24.54 3.06 13.70
N THR A 165 -24.69 4.08 12.88
CA THR A 165 -25.93 4.82 12.64
C THR A 165 -26.30 4.75 11.15
N ASP A 166 -27.41 5.36 10.73
CA ASP A 166 -27.69 5.51 9.31
C ASP A 166 -26.60 6.37 8.66
N VAL A 167 -25.95 5.85 7.61
CA VAL A 167 -24.84 6.52 6.91
C VAL A 167 -25.24 6.90 5.49
N VAL A 168 -25.16 8.19 5.19
CA VAL A 168 -25.26 8.76 3.85
C VAL A 168 -23.88 9.21 3.41
N VAL A 169 -23.36 8.61 2.34
CA VAL A 169 -22.14 9.09 1.68
C VAL A 169 -22.50 10.26 0.78
N GLY A 170 -21.94 11.44 1.06
CA GLY A 170 -22.18 12.64 0.27
C GLY A 170 -21.39 12.65 -1.02
N GLU A 171 -22.00 13.15 -2.10
CA GLU A 171 -21.32 13.38 -3.37
C GLU A 171 -20.22 14.44 -3.24
N TYR A 172 -19.07 14.16 -3.85
CA TYR A 172 -17.91 15.04 -3.93
C TYR A 172 -16.98 14.61 -5.08
N ASP A 173 -16.14 15.51 -5.59
CA ASP A 173 -15.26 15.25 -6.74
C ASP A 173 -14.20 14.16 -6.47
N TYR A 174 -13.90 13.91 -5.19
CA TYR A 174 -12.94 12.91 -4.73
C TYR A 174 -13.36 12.32 -3.38
N GLY A 175 -12.79 11.16 -3.05
CA GLY A 175 -13.00 10.41 -1.81
C GLY A 175 -12.67 8.93 -2.00
N GLY A 176 -12.52 8.19 -0.90
CA GLY A 176 -12.12 6.78 -0.90
C GLY A 176 -10.61 6.61 -0.84
N LEU A 177 -10.05 5.68 -1.62
CA LEU A 177 -8.62 5.41 -1.68
C LEU A 177 -7.86 6.60 -2.30
N PHE A 178 -6.89 7.13 -1.56
CA PHE A 178 -6.09 8.28 -1.97
C PHE A 178 -4.60 7.97 -1.86
N LEU A 179 -3.84 8.29 -2.90
CA LEU A 179 -2.39 8.14 -2.96
C LEU A 179 -1.71 9.51 -3.11
N ARG A 180 -0.96 9.93 -2.09
CA ARG A 180 -0.11 11.12 -2.15
C ARG A 180 1.30 10.75 -2.63
N MET A 181 1.62 11.06 -3.88
CA MET A 181 2.96 10.88 -4.46
C MET A 181 3.81 12.17 -4.35
N PRO A 182 5.16 12.07 -4.34
CA PRO A 182 6.06 13.24 -4.24
C PRO A 182 6.24 14.00 -5.57
N TRP A 183 5.15 14.26 -6.30
CA TRP A 183 5.22 15.01 -7.55
C TRP A 183 5.57 16.49 -7.29
N ALA A 184 6.41 17.05 -8.16
CA ALA A 184 6.77 18.46 -8.16
C ALA A 184 6.76 19.01 -9.59
N PRO A 185 6.58 20.34 -9.79
CA PRO A 185 6.67 20.95 -11.11
C PRO A 185 7.98 20.59 -11.81
N GLY A 186 7.86 20.13 -13.07
CA GLY A 186 9.00 19.67 -13.87
C GLY A 186 9.32 18.18 -13.75
N MET A 187 8.68 17.45 -12.82
CA MET A 187 8.80 16.00 -12.73
C MET A 187 7.87 15.31 -13.73
N GLU A 188 8.39 14.32 -14.46
CA GLU A 188 7.58 13.51 -15.36
C GLU A 188 6.64 12.61 -14.56
N GLY A 189 5.34 12.72 -14.83
CA GLY A 189 4.30 11.90 -14.21
C GLY A 189 3.27 11.47 -15.24
N ARG A 190 2.66 10.30 -15.03
CA ARG A 190 1.69 9.72 -15.94
C ARG A 190 0.54 9.11 -15.16
N ALA A 191 -0.68 9.35 -15.62
CA ALA A 191 -1.87 8.59 -15.25
C ALA A 191 -2.51 8.02 -16.52
N VAL A 192 -2.80 6.72 -16.54
CA VAL A 192 -3.50 6.03 -17.63
C VAL A 192 -4.65 5.22 -17.05
N ASN A 193 -5.85 5.38 -17.59
CA ASN A 193 -7.01 4.61 -17.13
C ASN A 193 -7.36 3.45 -18.07
N ALA A 194 -8.34 2.63 -17.67
CA ALA A 194 -8.84 1.50 -18.46
C ALA A 194 -9.29 1.83 -19.89
N ALA A 195 -9.70 3.07 -20.16
CA ALA A 195 -10.08 3.56 -21.49
C ALA A 195 -8.88 4.09 -22.30
N ARG A 196 -7.65 3.95 -21.79
CA ARG A 196 -6.40 4.47 -22.36
C ARG A 196 -6.34 5.99 -22.44
N GLN A 197 -7.22 6.71 -21.73
CA GLN A 197 -7.11 8.15 -21.56
C GLN A 197 -5.88 8.45 -20.69
N ARG A 198 -5.25 9.60 -20.92
CA ARG A 198 -3.98 9.97 -20.28
C ARG A 198 -4.07 11.31 -19.56
N ASN A 199 -3.51 11.38 -18.35
CA ASN A 199 -3.38 12.59 -17.54
C ASN A 199 -4.74 13.33 -17.45
N HIS A 200 -4.81 14.61 -17.84
CA HIS A 200 -6.03 15.41 -17.78
C HIS A 200 -7.23 14.79 -18.54
N PHE A 201 -7.01 13.94 -19.54
CA PHE A 201 -8.10 13.23 -20.22
C PHE A 201 -8.66 12.05 -19.40
N ALA A 202 -7.90 11.54 -18.44
CA ALA A 202 -8.32 10.48 -17.53
C ALA A 202 -8.99 11.04 -16.26
N GLU A 203 -8.76 12.32 -15.95
CA GLU A 203 -9.29 12.99 -14.76
C GLU A 203 -10.82 13.02 -14.75
N GLY A 204 -11.41 12.68 -13.60
CA GLY A 204 -12.86 12.60 -13.41
C GLY A 204 -13.56 11.50 -14.22
N GLN A 205 -12.83 10.67 -14.95
CA GLN A 205 -13.42 9.62 -15.78
C GLN A 205 -13.59 8.32 -15.00
N ARG A 206 -14.79 7.74 -15.06
CA ARG A 206 -15.05 6.42 -14.48
C ARG A 206 -14.20 5.36 -15.19
N ALA A 207 -13.37 4.64 -14.44
CA ALA A 207 -12.53 3.56 -14.96
C ALA A 207 -12.44 2.39 -13.97
N MET A 208 -12.18 1.19 -14.50
CA MET A 208 -12.02 -0.03 -13.69
C MET A 208 -10.65 -0.12 -13.00
N TRP A 209 -9.64 0.53 -13.58
CA TRP A 209 -8.28 0.60 -13.05
C TRP A 209 -7.62 1.88 -13.52
N MET A 210 -6.55 2.26 -12.80
CA MET A 210 -5.67 3.36 -13.14
C MET A 210 -4.22 2.94 -12.90
N ASP A 211 -3.34 3.20 -13.86
CA ASP A 211 -1.89 3.12 -13.76
C ASP A 211 -1.37 4.54 -13.51
N VAL A 212 -0.69 4.74 -12.39
CA VAL A 212 -0.06 6.01 -12.02
C VAL A 212 1.44 5.81 -11.82
N GLY A 213 2.24 6.67 -12.42
CA GLY A 213 3.69 6.60 -12.37
C GLY A 213 4.34 7.97 -12.26
N LEU A 214 5.52 7.99 -11.65
CA LEU A 214 6.31 9.19 -11.40
C LEU A 214 7.79 8.88 -11.64
N ALA A 215 8.48 9.70 -12.42
CA ALA A 215 9.92 9.61 -12.59
C ALA A 215 10.63 10.14 -11.34
N LEU A 216 11.01 9.23 -10.45
CA LEU A 216 11.66 9.57 -9.19
C LEU A 216 13.13 9.97 -9.43
N PRO A 217 13.63 11.04 -8.79
CA PRO A 217 15.02 11.46 -8.95
C PRO A 217 16.02 10.34 -8.66
N GLY A 218 17.01 10.15 -9.55
CA GLY A 218 18.04 9.14 -9.40
C GLY A 218 17.62 7.72 -9.82
N ARG A 219 16.46 7.57 -10.47
CA ARG A 219 15.96 6.30 -10.99
C ARG A 219 15.82 6.35 -12.52
N GLU A 220 16.12 5.23 -13.17
CA GLU A 220 15.99 5.03 -14.62
C GLU A 220 14.97 3.93 -14.98
N ASP A 221 14.49 3.19 -13.96
CA ASP A 221 13.56 2.06 -14.06
C ASP A 221 12.08 2.46 -13.93
#